data_AF-A0A258NDV5-F1
#
_entry.id   AF-A0A258NDV5-F1
#
_cell.length_a   1.000
_cell.length_b   1.000
_cell.length_c   1.000
_cell.angle_alpha   90.00
_cell.angle_beta   90.00
_cell.angle_gamma   90.00
#
_symmetry.space_group_name_H-M   'P 1'
#
loop_
_entity.id
_entity.type
_entity.pdbx_description
1 polymer ?
#
loop_
_entity_poly.entity_id
_entity_poly.type
_entity_poly.pdbx_seq_one_letter_code
_entity_poly.pdbx_strand_id
1 'polypeptide(L)' 'MVAPGRPDTGADAYDYIVVGAGSAGCVVANRLSADPNVRVAIVEAGGKDDWIWFHI' A
#
# COMPACT_ATOMS: atom_id res chain seq x y z
N MET A 1 25.72 4.96 3.63
CA MET A 1 25.81 3.70 2.86
C MET A 1 24.43 3.41 2.32
N VAL A 2 24.20 3.68 1.03
CA VAL A 2 22.95 3.34 0.33
C VAL A 2 22.99 1.84 0.04
N ALA A 3 21.90 1.11 0.35
CA ALA A 3 21.78 -0.30 -0.01
C ALA A 3 21.94 -0.46 -1.53
N PRO A 4 22.62 -1.50 -2.04
CA PRO A 4 22.83 -1.68 -3.48
C PRO A 4 21.49 -1.60 -4.22
N GLY A 5 21.36 -0.60 -5.09
CA GLY A 5 20.12 -0.25 -5.76
C GLY A 5 19.55 -1.42 -6.55
N ARG A 6 18.28 -1.72 -6.27
CA ARG A 6 17.47 -2.72 -6.97
C ARG A 6 17.54 -2.51 -8.49
N PRO A 7 17.69 -3.57 -9.30
CA PRO A 7 17.67 -3.45 -10.76
C PRO A 7 16.37 -2.76 -11.19
N ASP A 8 16.53 -1.57 -11.79
CA ASP A 8 15.63 -0.86 -12.72
C ASP A 8 14.16 -1.31 -12.75
N THR A 9 13.52 -1.38 -11.59
CA THR A 9 12.08 -1.40 -11.52
C THR A 9 11.70 0.06 -11.63
N GLY A 10 11.20 0.49 -12.80
CA GLY A 10 10.91 1.88 -13.13
C GLY A 10 10.23 2.65 -11.99
N ALA A 11 10.25 3.99 -12.06
CA ALA A 11 9.64 4.85 -11.03
C ALA A 11 8.20 4.40 -10.66
N ASP A 12 7.52 3.70 -11.56
CA ASP A 12 6.15 3.20 -11.47
C ASP A 12 5.97 1.78 -10.89
N ALA A 13 7.02 1.10 -10.41
CA ALA A 13 6.91 -0.27 -9.90
C ALA A 13 6.84 -0.36 -8.37
N TYR A 14 6.04 -1.32 -7.86
CA TYR A 14 5.96 -1.64 -6.45
C TYR A 14 6.63 -2.98 -6.15
N ASP A 15 7.21 -3.10 -4.96
CA ASP A 15 7.86 -4.33 -4.50
C ASP A 15 6.84 -5.29 -3.87
N TYR A 16 5.81 -4.71 -3.25
CA TYR A 16 4.70 -5.43 -2.66
C TYR A 16 3.38 -4.77 -3.02
N ILE A 17 2.36 -5.59 -3.26
CA ILE A 17 0.96 -5.17 -3.37
C ILE A 17 0.20 -5.85 -2.24
N VAL A 18 -0.33 -5.04 -1.32
CA VAL A 18 -1.21 -5.50 -0.24
C VAL A 18 -2.65 -5.35 -0.70
N VAL A 19 -3.38 -6.46 -0.76
CA VAL A 19 -4.81 -6.45 -1.08
C VAL A 19 -5.59 -6.37 0.22
N GLY A 20 -6.34 -5.28 0.40
CA GLY A 20 -7.06 -4.97 1.63
C GLY A 20 -6.42 -3.83 2.42
N ALA A 21 -7.07 -2.67 2.54
CA ALA A 21 -6.69 -1.53 3.42
C ALA A 21 -7.38 -1.59 4.79
N GLY A 22 -7.85 -2.76 5.21
CA GLY A 22 -8.30 -3.01 6.57
C GLY A 22 -7.16 -2.96 7.60
N SER A 23 -7.49 -3.14 8.89
CA SER A 23 -6.53 -3.04 10.00
C SER A 23 -5.27 -3.89 9.82
N ALA A 24 -5.42 -5.16 9.41
CA ALA A 24 -4.29 -6.05 9.15
C ALA A 24 -3.44 -5.58 7.95
N GLY A 25 -4.09 -5.10 6.88
CA GLY A 25 -3.42 -4.58 5.68
C GLY A 25 -2.56 -3.36 5.98
N CYS A 26 -3.09 -2.41 6.76
CA CYS A 26 -2.35 -1.23 7.21
C CYS A 26 -1.14 -1.60 8.09
N VAL A 27 -1.28 -2.58 9.00
CA VAL A 27 -0.17 -3.03 9.85
C VAL A 27 0.94 -3.67 9.02
N VAL A 28 0.59 -4.53 8.06
CA VAL A 28 1.58 -5.16 7.17
C VAL A 28 2.26 -4.13 6.29
N ALA A 29 1.49 -3.23 5.67
CA ALA A 29 2.03 -2.17 4.82
C ALA A 29 3.02 -1.28 5.59
N ASN A 30 2.66 -0.84 6.80
CA ASN A 30 3.52 -0.04 7.66
C ASN A 30 4.84 -0.74 8.02
N ARG A 31 4.81 -2.06 8.25
CA ARG A 31 6.03 -2.84 8.55
C ARG A 31 6.92 -2.99 7.32
N LEU A 32 6.34 -3.23 6.15
CA LEU A 32 7.09 -3.36 4.90
C LEU A 32 7.69 -2.02 4.46
N SER A 33 6.93 -0.92 4.59
CA SER A 33 7.38 0.42 4.23
C SER A 33 8.33 1.06 5.24
N ALA A 34 8.67 0.38 6.34
CA ALA A 34 9.67 0.84 7.29
C ALA A 34 11.09 0.83 6.70
N ASP A 35 11.32 0.01 5.67
CA ASP A 35 12.53 0.08 4.85
C ASP A 35 12.32 1.13 3.73
N PRO A 36 13.10 2.22 3.69
CA PRO A 36 12.97 3.26 2.66
C PRO A 36 13.30 2.77 1.24
N ASN A 37 13.91 1.60 1.10
CA ASN A 37 14.16 0.98 -0.21
C ASN A 37 12.98 0.14 -0.71
N VAL A 38 11.89 0.04 0.06
CA VAL A 38 10.72 -0.77 -0.26
C VAL A 38 9.52 0.10 -0.61
N ARG A 39 8.96 -0.11 -1.80
CA ARG A 39 7.72 0.51 -2.29
C ARG A 39 6.55 -0.43 -2.14
N VAL A 40 5.52 -0.01 -1.41
CA VAL A 40 4.30 -0.80 -1.15
C VAL A 40 3.10 -0.10 -1.75
N ALA A 41 2.32 -0.82 -2.58
CA ALA A 41 0.98 -0.41 -2.97
C ALA A 41 -0.04 -1.12 -2.09
N ILE A 42 -1.11 -0.42 -1.72
CA ILE A 42 -2.29 -1.02 -1.09
C ILE A 42 -3.45 -0.86 -2.07
N VAL A 43 -4.16 -1.96 -2.33
CA VAL A 43 -5.36 -1.98 -3.16
C VAL A 43 -6.52 -2.40 -2.27
N GLU A 44 -7.49 -1.52 -2.12
CA GLU A 44 -8.75 -1.80 -1.43
C GLU A 44 -9.86 -1.71 -2.46
N ALA A 45 -10.77 -2.70 -2.49
CA ALA A 45 -11.89 -2.66 -3.42
C ALA A 45 -12.81 -1.45 -3.17
N GLY A 46 -12.84 -0.97 -1.92
CA GLY A 46 -13.84 -0.05 -1.42
C GLY A 46 -15.20 -0.76 -1.29
N GLY A 47 -16.02 -0.34 -0.32
CA GLY A 47 -17.46 -0.57 -0.44
C GLY A 47 -18.03 0.40 -1.47
N LYS A 48 -19.09 0.02 -2.20
CA LYS A 48 -19.92 1.03 -2.87
C LYS A 48 -20.38 1.97 -1.77
N ASP A 49 -20.10 3.26 -1.93
CA ASP A 49 -20.49 4.32 -1.00
C ASP A 49 -22.03 4.53 -1.07
N ASP A 50 -22.82 3.46 -0.92
CA ASP A 50 -24.27 3.50 -0.75
C ASP A 50 -24.61 3.64 0.74
N TRP A 51 -23.94 4.58 1.41
CA TRP A 51 -24.18 4.85 2.81
C TRP A 51 -25.42 5.73 2.91
N ILE A 52 -26.58 5.09 3.07
CA ILE A 52 -27.92 5.71 3.15
C ILE A 52 -28.15 6.62 4.38
N TRP A 53 -27.10 6.93 5.16
CA TRP A 53 -27.21 7.59 6.48
C TRP A 53 -26.39 8.88 6.65
N PHE A 54 -25.88 9.47 5.56
CA PHE A 54 -25.51 10.89 5.57
C PHE A 54 -26.55 11.70 4.79
N HIS A 55 -27.71 11.88 5.43
CA HIS A 55 -28.59 13.00 5.13
C HIS A 55 -28.04 14.24 5.86
N ILE A 56 -27.57 15.23 5.10
CA ILE A 56 -27.57 16.62 5.57
C ILE A 56 -28.61 17.40 4.78
#